data_AF-A0A2V7RXX4-F1
#
_entry.id   AF-A0A2V7RXX4-F1
#
_cell.length_a   1.000
_cell.length_b   1.000
_cell.length_c   1.000
_cell.angle_alpha   90.00
_cell.angle_beta   90.00
_cell.angle_gamma   90.00
#
_symmetry.space_group_name_H-M   'P 1'
#
loop_
_entity.id
_entity.type
_entity.pdbx_description
1 polymer ?
#
loop_
_entity_poly.entity_id
_entity_poly.type
_entity_poly.pdbx_seq_one_letter_code
_entity_poly.pdbx_strand_id
1 'polypeptide(L)'
;MVRRERGIALALVLMTLVVGGALIAGILFGGTQEQRVADNTRNAEQAFGTAESGVQEVVRMWSPTRMSFHGLVGTDSILVADSLSPWKTGRYSGTVYKLSNDLYLIDVTGKDSVGLRPAIRGDVPARARQGLLVRIRAVSFPVPAGRAAVTVGIAGVTMNGNSSVSGYDSIPPTWTGCPPPDSAIGILSSGLIKTSNGGNKNGVQGVPPWKQDSTVVDSNFTTFGGATYNQMASAATITLPAGSYSPAPVVTNGVCDVSNTLNWGDGDHT
;
A
#
# COMPACT_ATOMS: atom_id res chain seq x y z
N MET A 1 67.51 -62.44 -26.94
CA MET A 1 66.22 -62.86 -27.52
C MET A 1 65.19 -61.76 -27.25
N VAL A 2 64.86 -60.95 -28.26
CA VAL A 2 63.86 -59.87 -28.12
C VAL A 2 62.52 -60.41 -28.62
N ARG A 3 61.60 -60.67 -27.68
CA ARG A 3 60.24 -61.14 -27.97
C ARG A 3 59.45 -59.98 -28.57
N ARG A 4 58.92 -60.13 -29.78
CA ARG A 4 58.12 -59.10 -30.47
C ARG A 4 56.79 -58.89 -29.73
N GLU A 5 56.70 -57.87 -28.89
CA GLU A 5 55.47 -57.39 -28.22
C GLU A 5 54.59 -56.50 -29.12
N ARG A 6 54.54 -56.78 -30.44
CA ARG A 6 53.86 -55.90 -31.41
C ARG A 6 52.33 -55.90 -31.31
N GLY A 7 51.72 -56.77 -30.50
CA GLY A 7 50.26 -56.85 -30.31
C GLY A 7 49.72 -56.14 -29.06
N ILE A 8 50.52 -55.98 -28.00
CA ILE A 8 50.03 -55.43 -26.71
C ILE A 8 49.95 -53.91 -26.74
N ALA A 9 50.87 -53.24 -27.44
CA ALA A 9 50.90 -51.77 -27.50
C ALA A 9 49.62 -51.18 -28.11
N LEU A 10 49.05 -51.82 -29.15
CA LEU A 10 47.81 -51.35 -29.79
C LEU A 10 46.61 -51.48 -28.84
N ALA A 11 46.49 -52.61 -28.13
CA ALA A 11 45.40 -52.83 -27.19
C ALA A 11 45.44 -51.85 -26.01
N LEU A 12 46.64 -51.55 -25.50
CA LEU A 12 46.84 -50.63 -24.38
C LEU A 12 46.51 -49.18 -24.77
N VAL A 13 46.89 -48.75 -25.99
CA VAL A 13 46.54 -47.42 -26.54
C VAL A 13 45.04 -47.28 -26.77
N LEU A 14 44.38 -48.32 -27.30
CA LEU A 14 42.92 -48.30 -27.48
C LEU A 14 42.20 -48.22 -26.13
N MET A 15 42.66 -48.96 -25.12
CA MET A 15 42.08 -48.90 -23.78
C MET A 15 42.23 -47.51 -23.15
N THR A 16 43.43 -46.90 -23.24
CA THR A 16 43.65 -45.55 -22.69
C THR A 16 42.85 -44.48 -23.43
N LEU A 17 42.68 -44.59 -24.75
CA LEU A 17 41.81 -43.69 -25.52
C LEU A 17 40.34 -43.80 -25.09
N VAL A 18 39.83 -45.02 -24.89
CA VAL A 18 38.44 -45.23 -24.45
C VAL A 18 38.23 -44.72 -23.03
N VAL A 19 39.13 -45.04 -22.09
CA VAL A 19 39.04 -44.58 -20.70
C VAL A 19 39.19 -43.06 -20.62
N GLY A 20 40.14 -42.48 -21.38
CA GLY A 20 40.32 -41.04 -21.47
C GLY A 20 39.10 -40.33 -22.06
N GLY A 21 38.52 -40.88 -23.13
CA GLY A 21 37.30 -40.36 -23.74
C GLY A 21 36.09 -40.42 -22.80
N ALA A 22 35.90 -41.54 -22.10
CA ALA A 22 34.82 -41.69 -21.11
C ALA A 22 34.97 -40.71 -19.94
N LEU A 23 36.20 -40.45 -19.48
CA LEU A 23 36.47 -39.53 -18.37
C LEU A 23 36.21 -38.07 -18.77
N ILE A 24 36.67 -37.66 -19.96
CA ILE A 24 36.39 -36.31 -20.48
C ILE A 24 34.88 -36.11 -20.69
N ALA A 25 34.18 -37.11 -21.25
CA ALA A 25 32.73 -37.07 -21.40
C ALA A 25 32.02 -36.94 -20.03
N GLY A 26 32.48 -37.68 -19.02
CA GLY A 26 31.95 -37.59 -17.65
C GLY A 26 32.11 -36.19 -17.05
N ILE A 27 33.28 -35.56 -17.20
CA ILE A 27 33.54 -34.20 -16.69
C ILE A 27 32.67 -33.18 -17.42
N LEU A 28 32.57 -33.24 -18.75
CA LEU A 28 31.76 -32.30 -19.53
C LEU A 28 30.26 -32.44 -19.22
N PHE A 29 29.77 -33.66 -19.03
CA PHE A 29 28.39 -33.92 -18.64
C PHE A 29 28.08 -33.46 -17.21
N GLY A 30 29.02 -33.64 -16.27
CA GLY A 30 28.91 -33.08 -14.93
C GLY A 30 28.86 -31.55 -14.93
N GLY A 31 29.82 -30.91 -15.60
CA GLY A 31 29.92 -29.45 -15.65
C GLY A 31 28.71 -28.77 -16.31
N THR A 32 28.15 -29.37 -17.36
CA THR A 32 26.94 -28.83 -18.01
C THR A 32 25.68 -28.95 -17.15
N GLN A 33 25.59 -29.97 -16.29
CA GLN A 33 24.50 -30.08 -15.32
C GLN A 33 24.64 -29.07 -14.19
N GLU A 34 25.84 -28.95 -13.62
CA GLU A 34 26.11 -27.98 -12.55
C GLU A 34 25.86 -26.54 -13.02
N GLN A 35 26.27 -26.22 -14.24
CA GLN A 35 26.00 -24.91 -14.82
C GLN A 35 24.49 -24.64 -14.94
N ARG A 36 23.70 -25.61 -15.43
CA ARG A 36 22.24 -25.46 -15.54
C ARG A 36 21.58 -25.33 -14.17
N VAL A 37 22.04 -26.08 -13.17
CA VAL A 37 21.53 -25.97 -11.80
C VAL A 37 21.87 -24.58 -11.23
N ALA A 38 23.11 -24.12 -11.39
CA ALA A 38 23.54 -22.82 -10.90
C ALA A 38 22.76 -21.67 -11.56
N ASP A 39 22.58 -21.71 -12.88
CA ASP A 39 21.81 -20.71 -13.62
C ASP A 39 20.33 -20.72 -13.20
N ASN A 40 19.73 -21.91 -13.04
CA ASN A 40 18.35 -22.03 -12.56
C ASN A 40 18.17 -21.47 -11.15
N THR A 41 19.08 -21.79 -10.23
CA THR A 41 19.04 -21.26 -8.85
C THR A 41 19.18 -19.75 -8.83
N ARG A 42 20.15 -19.20 -9.57
CA ARG A 42 20.35 -17.75 -9.68
C ARG A 42 19.12 -17.04 -10.25
N ASN A 43 18.53 -17.59 -11.31
CA ASN A 43 17.34 -17.01 -11.93
C ASN A 43 16.12 -17.07 -10.98
N ALA A 44 15.98 -18.15 -10.21
CA ALA A 44 14.94 -18.28 -9.20
C ALA A 44 15.08 -17.25 -8.06
N GLU A 45 16.29 -17.06 -7.53
CA GLU A 45 16.59 -16.03 -6.52
C GLU A 45 16.30 -14.62 -7.06
N GLN A 46 16.68 -14.34 -8.31
CA GLN A 46 16.41 -13.06 -8.95
C GLN A 46 14.90 -12.81 -9.16
N ALA A 47 14.16 -13.83 -9.60
CA ALA A 47 12.70 -13.75 -9.73
C ALA A 47 12.03 -13.52 -8.37
N PHE A 48 12.53 -14.17 -7.31
CA PHE A 48 12.06 -13.98 -5.94
C PHE A 48 12.29 -12.56 -5.44
N GLY A 49 13.51 -12.03 -5.55
CA GLY A 49 13.81 -10.64 -5.16
C GLY A 49 13.03 -9.62 -5.98
N THR A 50 12.77 -9.91 -7.26
CA THR A 50 11.90 -9.08 -8.12
C THR A 50 10.46 -9.11 -7.60
N ALA A 51 9.93 -10.27 -7.22
CA ALA A 51 8.60 -10.39 -6.63
C ALA A 51 8.49 -9.61 -5.32
N GLU A 52 9.47 -9.71 -4.41
CA GLU A 52 9.48 -8.95 -3.14
C GLU A 52 9.44 -7.45 -3.40
N SER A 53 10.31 -6.97 -4.30
CA SER A 53 10.34 -5.55 -4.66
C SER A 53 9.01 -5.09 -5.25
N GLY A 54 8.37 -5.93 -6.08
CA GLY A 54 7.07 -5.63 -6.68
C GLY A 54 5.95 -5.55 -5.65
N VAL A 55 5.92 -6.45 -4.67
CA VAL A 55 4.97 -6.40 -3.55
C VAL A 55 5.13 -5.10 -2.77
N GLN A 56 6.37 -4.73 -2.41
CA GLN A 56 6.62 -3.50 -1.66
C GLN A 56 6.28 -2.24 -2.47
N GLU A 57 6.48 -2.28 -3.78
CA GLU A 57 6.13 -1.18 -4.65
C GLU A 57 4.61 -0.96 -4.74
N VAL A 58 3.82 -2.05 -4.75
CA VAL A 58 2.35 -1.95 -4.66
C VAL A 58 1.91 -1.30 -3.36
N VAL A 59 2.56 -1.63 -2.24
CA VAL A 59 2.30 -0.97 -0.94
C VAL A 59 2.73 0.50 -0.98
N ARG A 60 3.85 0.82 -1.63
CA ARG A 60 4.36 2.20 -1.77
C ARG A 60 3.43 3.08 -2.61
N MET A 61 2.85 2.53 -3.67
CA MET A 61 1.91 3.22 -4.55
C MET A 61 0.45 3.12 -4.08
N TRP A 62 0.22 2.69 -2.83
CA TRP A 62 -1.11 2.50 -2.30
C TRP A 62 -1.94 3.79 -2.39
N SER A 63 -3.13 3.69 -2.98
CA SER A 63 -4.08 4.80 -3.11
C SER A 63 -5.41 4.37 -2.50
N PRO A 64 -5.87 5.01 -1.40
CA PRO A 64 -7.14 4.70 -0.77
C PRO A 64 -8.31 4.84 -1.75
N THR A 65 -8.34 5.91 -2.54
CA THR A 65 -9.38 6.15 -3.55
C THR A 65 -9.44 5.00 -4.53
N ARG A 66 -8.32 4.55 -5.10
CA ARG A 66 -8.34 3.39 -6.00
C ARG A 66 -8.77 2.11 -5.29
N MET A 67 -8.23 1.83 -4.11
CA MET A 67 -8.38 0.52 -3.45
C MET A 67 -9.71 0.33 -2.73
N SER A 68 -10.38 1.42 -2.32
CA SER A 68 -11.64 1.37 -1.58
C SER A 68 -12.85 1.06 -2.47
N PHE A 69 -12.88 1.53 -3.73
CA PHE A 69 -14.00 1.34 -4.65
C PHE A 69 -14.15 -0.08 -5.21
N HIS A 70 -13.10 -0.90 -5.13
CA HIS A 70 -13.19 -2.26 -5.63
C HIS A 70 -14.01 -3.15 -4.69
N GLY A 71 -14.73 -4.09 -5.31
CA GLY A 71 -15.51 -5.09 -4.61
C GLY A 71 -14.64 -6.09 -3.84
N LEU A 72 -15.28 -6.89 -2.98
CA LEU A 72 -14.62 -7.99 -2.28
C LEU A 72 -14.15 -9.05 -3.27
N VAL A 73 -13.19 -9.88 -2.83
CA VAL A 73 -12.69 -11.00 -3.61
C VAL A 73 -13.84 -11.85 -4.16
N GLY A 74 -13.78 -12.14 -5.46
CA GLY A 74 -14.83 -12.86 -6.19
C GLY A 74 -15.80 -11.96 -6.98
N THR A 75 -15.85 -10.66 -6.71
CA THR A 75 -16.57 -9.70 -7.56
C THR A 75 -15.64 -8.88 -8.43
N ASP A 76 -14.50 -8.44 -7.88
CA ASP A 76 -13.52 -7.61 -8.59
C ASP A 76 -12.09 -7.83 -8.06
N SER A 77 -11.10 -7.30 -8.78
CA SER A 77 -9.69 -7.32 -8.40
C SER A 77 -8.92 -6.17 -9.05
N ILE A 78 -7.92 -5.62 -8.33
CA ILE A 78 -7.09 -4.54 -8.87
C ILE A 78 -5.88 -5.12 -9.59
N LEU A 79 -5.73 -4.83 -10.87
CA LEU A 79 -4.57 -5.27 -11.64
C LEU A 79 -3.32 -4.45 -11.29
N VAL A 80 -2.23 -5.15 -10.99
CA VAL A 80 -0.88 -4.60 -10.92
C VAL A 80 -0.24 -4.77 -12.30
N ALA A 81 -0.12 -3.66 -13.03
CA ALA A 81 0.40 -3.64 -14.39
C ALA A 81 1.84 -4.18 -14.46
N ASP A 82 2.17 -4.86 -15.57
CA ASP A 82 3.51 -5.39 -15.81
C ASP A 82 4.54 -4.26 -15.89
N SER A 83 5.35 -4.15 -14.85
CA SER A 83 6.27 -3.04 -14.61
C SER A 83 7.68 -3.55 -14.33
N LEU A 84 8.68 -2.72 -14.63
CA LEU A 84 10.07 -2.98 -14.27
C LEU A 84 10.24 -2.85 -12.76
N SER A 85 11.00 -3.77 -12.14
CA SER A 85 11.40 -3.58 -10.74
C SER A 85 12.21 -2.28 -10.58
N PRO A 86 12.19 -1.64 -9.40
CA PRO A 86 12.92 -0.38 -9.17
C PRO A 86 14.41 -0.47 -9.55
N TRP A 87 15.03 -1.63 -9.32
CA TRP A 87 16.43 -1.90 -9.62
C TRP A 87 16.67 -2.44 -11.04
N LYS A 88 15.62 -2.54 -11.87
CA LYS A 88 15.65 -3.05 -13.24
C LYS A 88 16.24 -4.46 -13.35
N THR A 89 16.09 -5.25 -12.29
CA THR A 89 16.56 -6.63 -12.18
C THR A 89 15.55 -7.63 -12.72
N GLY A 90 14.32 -7.22 -13.01
CA GLY A 90 13.27 -8.09 -13.51
C GLY A 90 11.98 -7.30 -13.77
N ARG A 91 10.91 -8.04 -14.08
CA ARG A 91 9.56 -7.47 -14.22
C ARG A 91 8.63 -8.08 -13.19
N TYR A 92 7.69 -7.29 -12.69
CA TYR A 92 6.65 -7.80 -11.79
C TYR A 92 5.28 -7.42 -12.33
N SER A 93 4.31 -8.28 -12.07
CA SER A 93 2.90 -8.10 -12.43
C SER A 93 2.06 -8.89 -11.45
N GLY A 94 0.81 -8.51 -11.23
CA GLY A 94 0.01 -9.20 -10.23
C GLY A 94 -1.39 -8.64 -10.09
N THR A 95 -2.01 -8.95 -8.96
CA THR A 95 -3.37 -8.57 -8.63
C THR A 95 -3.49 -8.29 -7.13
N VAL A 96 -4.26 -7.27 -6.76
CA VAL A 96 -4.65 -7.02 -5.38
C VAL A 96 -6.11 -7.42 -5.21
N TYR A 97 -6.39 -8.19 -4.17
CA TYR A 97 -7.73 -8.63 -3.79
C TYR A 97 -8.14 -7.98 -2.48
N LYS A 98 -9.33 -7.39 -2.45
CA LYS A 98 -9.94 -6.89 -1.22
C LYS A 98 -10.62 -8.05 -0.50
N LEU A 99 -10.13 -8.43 0.67
CA LEU A 99 -10.68 -9.54 1.47
C LEU A 99 -11.76 -9.05 2.45
N SER A 100 -11.61 -7.82 2.96
CA SER A 100 -12.60 -7.11 3.78
C SER A 100 -12.41 -5.60 3.59
N ASN A 101 -13.14 -4.76 4.34
CA ASN A 101 -12.99 -3.30 4.24
C ASN A 101 -11.56 -2.81 4.54
N ASP A 102 -10.85 -3.47 5.45
CA ASP A 102 -9.49 -3.06 5.85
C ASP A 102 -8.42 -4.05 5.41
N LEU A 103 -8.77 -5.24 4.91
CA LEU A 103 -7.82 -6.33 4.66
C LEU A 103 -7.70 -6.62 3.16
N TYR A 104 -6.46 -6.70 2.68
CA TYR A 104 -6.14 -6.91 1.27
C TYR A 104 -5.06 -7.96 1.12
N LEU A 105 -5.15 -8.75 0.04
CA LEU A 105 -4.10 -9.65 -0.43
C LEU A 105 -3.45 -9.06 -1.67
N ILE A 106 -2.18 -8.71 -1.58
CA ILE A 106 -1.35 -8.32 -2.71
C ILE A 106 -0.67 -9.59 -3.22
N ASP A 107 -0.98 -9.98 -4.44
CA ASP A 107 -0.41 -11.17 -5.07
C ASP A 107 0.38 -10.76 -6.31
N VAL A 108 1.71 -10.91 -6.24
CA VAL A 108 2.63 -10.44 -7.27
C VAL A 108 3.48 -11.60 -7.76
N THR A 109 3.64 -11.69 -9.07
CA THR A 109 4.59 -12.57 -9.73
C THR A 109 5.76 -11.76 -10.26
N GLY A 110 6.96 -12.05 -9.76
CA GLY A 110 8.22 -11.56 -10.29
C GLY A 110 8.77 -12.48 -11.38
N LYS A 111 9.38 -11.89 -12.40
CA LYS A 111 10.11 -12.55 -13.48
C LYS A 111 11.55 -12.05 -13.46
N ASP A 112 12.51 -12.94 -13.66
CA ASP A 112 13.93 -12.62 -13.73
C ASP A 112 14.30 -11.64 -14.88
N SER A 113 15.59 -11.32 -15.00
CA SER A 113 16.10 -10.46 -16.07
C SER A 113 16.01 -11.08 -17.48
N VAL A 114 15.77 -12.40 -17.60
CA VAL A 114 15.46 -13.02 -18.90
C VAL A 114 14.10 -12.55 -19.37
N GLY A 115 13.15 -12.31 -18.45
CA GLY A 115 11.87 -11.67 -18.71
C GLY A 115 11.95 -10.22 -19.24
N LEU A 116 13.14 -9.60 -19.24
CA LEU A 116 13.39 -8.29 -19.86
C LEU A 116 13.79 -8.38 -21.34
N ARG A 117 14.20 -9.56 -21.80
CA ARG A 117 14.70 -9.76 -23.17
C ARG A 117 13.54 -10.16 -24.09
N PRO A 118 13.58 -9.80 -25.38
CA PRO A 118 12.67 -10.38 -26.36
C PRO A 118 12.84 -11.90 -26.34
N ALA A 119 11.73 -12.65 -26.37
CA ALA A 119 11.74 -14.11 -26.35
C ALA A 119 12.32 -14.68 -27.65
N ILE A 120 13.64 -14.71 -27.76
CA ILE A 120 14.33 -15.06 -29.01
C ILE A 120 14.47 -16.58 -29.18
N ARG A 121 14.29 -17.40 -28.12
CA ARG A 121 14.41 -18.88 -28.20
C ARG A 121 13.58 -19.66 -27.17
N GLY A 122 12.30 -19.34 -26.97
CA GLY A 122 11.47 -20.13 -26.03
C GLY A 122 12.00 -20.18 -24.59
N ASP A 123 12.94 -19.29 -24.24
CA ASP A 123 13.46 -19.14 -22.88
C ASP A 123 12.30 -18.75 -21.98
N VAL A 124 11.99 -19.62 -21.03
CA VAL A 124 10.94 -19.35 -20.02
C VAL A 124 11.64 -18.64 -18.87
N PRO A 125 11.30 -17.36 -18.60
CA PRO A 125 11.88 -16.65 -17.47
C PRO A 125 11.53 -17.37 -16.17
N ALA A 126 12.46 -17.42 -15.22
CA ALA A 126 12.14 -17.90 -13.89
C ALA A 126 11.05 -17.01 -13.29
N ARG A 127 10.11 -17.63 -12.58
CA ARG A 127 8.97 -16.94 -11.97
C ARG A 127 8.91 -17.27 -10.49
N ALA A 128 8.68 -16.26 -9.68
CA ALA A 128 8.36 -16.42 -8.27
C ALA A 128 7.07 -15.65 -7.99
N ARG A 129 6.13 -16.29 -7.30
CA ARG A 129 4.87 -15.68 -6.87
C ARG A 129 4.91 -15.46 -5.37
N GLN A 130 4.51 -14.28 -4.93
CA GLN A 130 4.47 -13.89 -3.54
C GLN A 130 3.12 -13.25 -3.21
N GLY A 131 2.54 -13.69 -2.10
CA GLY A 131 1.36 -13.09 -1.51
C GLY A 131 1.72 -12.34 -0.24
N LEU A 132 1.27 -11.10 -0.12
CA LEU A 132 1.35 -10.31 1.10
C LEU A 132 -0.04 -9.91 1.56
N LEU A 133 -0.36 -10.25 2.80
CA LEU A 133 -1.56 -9.76 3.47
C LEU A 133 -1.25 -8.43 4.13
N VAL A 134 -1.99 -7.39 3.74
CA VAL A 134 -1.88 -6.05 4.33
C VAL A 134 -3.21 -5.62 4.91
N ARG A 135 -3.14 -4.87 6.01
CA ARG A 135 -4.32 -4.29 6.66
C ARG A 135 -4.16 -2.78 6.78
N ILE A 136 -5.19 -2.04 6.39
CA ILE A 136 -5.28 -0.60 6.68
C ILE A 136 -5.45 -0.44 8.19
N ARG A 137 -4.52 0.28 8.82
CA ARG A 137 -4.69 0.72 10.21
C ARG A 137 -5.45 2.04 10.20
N ALA A 138 -6.70 2.00 10.66
CA ALA A 138 -7.50 3.19 10.82
C ALA A 138 -6.86 4.12 11.86
N VAL A 139 -6.81 5.41 11.54
CA VAL A 139 -6.49 6.48 12.47
C VAL A 139 -7.63 6.51 13.49
N SER A 140 -7.34 6.13 14.74
CA SER A 140 -8.30 6.25 15.83
C SER A 140 -8.00 7.49 16.66
N PHE A 141 -9.04 8.28 16.94
CA PHE A 141 -8.94 9.39 17.87
C PHE A 141 -9.17 8.85 19.29
N PRO A 142 -8.15 8.86 20.17
CA PRO A 142 -8.33 8.36 21.51
C PRO A 142 -9.38 9.19 22.26
N VAL A 143 -10.07 8.55 23.19
CA VAL A 143 -10.99 9.23 24.10
C VAL A 143 -10.18 10.28 24.89
N PRO A 144 -10.66 11.53 25.01
CA PRO A 144 -12.02 11.98 24.69
C PRO A 144 -12.21 12.61 23.30
N ALA A 145 -11.15 12.80 22.51
CA ALA A 145 -11.18 13.56 21.26
C ALA A 145 -12.04 12.95 20.13
N GLY A 146 -12.22 11.63 20.11
CA GLY A 146 -13.03 10.94 19.10
C GLY A 146 -14.54 10.96 19.32
N ARG A 147 -15.07 11.70 20.31
CA ARG A 147 -16.50 11.68 20.68
C ARG A 147 -17.28 12.94 20.30
N ALA A 148 -16.62 13.91 19.69
CA ALA A 148 -17.22 15.20 19.35
C ALA A 148 -16.93 15.59 17.90
N ALA A 149 -17.82 16.36 17.29
CA ALA A 149 -17.58 16.95 15.97
C ALA A 149 -16.39 17.93 16.01
N VAL A 150 -16.25 18.68 17.09
CA VAL A 150 -15.11 19.56 17.32
C VAL A 150 -14.53 19.30 18.71
N THR A 151 -13.25 18.93 18.78
CA THR A 151 -12.51 18.83 20.05
C THR A 151 -11.40 19.87 20.09
N VAL A 152 -11.34 20.68 21.14
CA VAL A 152 -10.31 21.73 21.31
C VAL A 152 -9.72 21.70 22.71
N GLY A 153 -8.39 21.83 22.81
CA GLY A 153 -7.69 21.97 24.09
C GLY A 153 -7.96 23.29 24.81
N ILE A 154 -7.00 23.71 25.64
CA ILE A 154 -7.16 24.81 26.60
C ILE A 154 -7.38 26.18 25.95
N ALA A 155 -6.93 26.36 24.70
CA ALA A 155 -7.15 27.59 23.92
C ALA A 155 -8.65 27.88 23.72
N GLY A 156 -9.51 26.87 23.82
CA GLY A 156 -10.94 27.00 23.61
C GLY A 156 -11.32 27.31 22.17
N VAL A 157 -12.58 27.63 21.95
CA VAL A 157 -13.11 27.92 20.61
C VAL A 157 -13.95 29.19 20.65
N THR A 158 -13.82 29.99 19.59
CA THR A 158 -14.67 31.18 19.39
C THR A 158 -15.42 31.03 18.07
N MET A 159 -16.74 31.00 18.15
CA MET A 159 -17.64 30.99 17.00
C MET A 159 -18.22 32.39 16.80
N ASN A 160 -18.02 32.94 15.60
CA ASN A 160 -18.49 34.28 15.23
C ASN A 160 -19.49 34.22 14.07
N GLY A 161 -20.31 35.25 13.93
CA GLY A 161 -21.28 35.36 12.83
C GLY A 161 -22.30 34.21 12.81
N ASN A 162 -22.52 33.63 11.63
CA ASN A 162 -23.50 32.56 11.38
C ASN A 162 -22.87 31.15 11.37
N SER A 163 -21.70 30.96 11.99
CA SER A 163 -21.07 29.64 12.07
C SER A 163 -21.93 28.66 12.86
N SER A 164 -22.04 27.43 12.36
CA SER A 164 -22.68 26.31 13.04
C SER A 164 -21.74 25.10 13.11
N VAL A 165 -21.95 24.27 14.14
CA VAL A 165 -21.30 22.98 14.37
C VAL A 165 -22.41 21.96 14.58
N SER A 166 -22.43 20.90 13.79
CA SER A 166 -23.34 19.78 14.00
C SER A 166 -22.56 18.56 14.44
N GLY A 167 -22.94 18.00 15.58
CA GLY A 167 -22.55 16.66 16.04
C GLY A 167 -23.44 15.55 15.48
N TYR A 168 -24.36 15.86 14.57
CA TYR A 168 -25.19 14.86 13.89
C TYR A 168 -24.64 14.58 12.51
N ASP A 169 -24.65 13.30 12.13
CA ASP A 169 -24.38 12.90 10.76
C ASP A 169 -25.51 13.36 9.84
N SER A 170 -25.15 13.87 8.67
CA SER A 170 -26.10 14.22 7.61
C SER A 170 -25.88 13.31 6.42
N ILE A 171 -26.91 12.53 6.04
CA ILE A 171 -26.88 11.74 4.81
C ILE A 171 -27.44 12.61 3.67
N PRO A 172 -26.65 12.94 2.64
CA PRO A 172 -27.16 13.67 1.50
C PRO A 172 -28.29 12.90 0.80
N PRO A 173 -29.34 13.58 0.28
CA PRO A 173 -30.53 12.91 -0.24
C PRO A 173 -30.29 11.89 -1.37
N THR A 174 -29.17 12.02 -2.09
CA THR A 174 -28.81 11.14 -3.20
C THR A 174 -27.91 9.97 -2.79
N TRP A 175 -27.46 9.92 -1.54
CA TRP A 175 -26.51 8.91 -1.07
C TRP A 175 -27.28 7.69 -0.54
N THR A 176 -27.06 6.55 -1.17
CA THR A 176 -27.61 5.26 -0.74
C THR A 176 -26.49 4.40 -0.16
N GLY A 177 -26.73 3.76 0.99
CA GLY A 177 -25.73 2.89 1.64
C GLY A 177 -24.93 3.52 2.78
N CYS A 178 -25.21 4.76 3.17
CA CYS A 178 -24.65 5.31 4.41
C CYS A 178 -25.19 4.55 5.62
N PRO A 179 -24.36 4.30 6.65
CA PRO A 179 -24.84 3.83 7.94
C PRO A 179 -25.93 4.75 8.51
N PRO A 180 -26.80 4.25 9.40
CA PRO A 180 -27.76 5.10 10.10
C PRO A 180 -27.04 6.30 10.76
N PRO A 181 -27.58 7.53 10.66
CA PRO A 181 -26.97 8.70 11.27
C PRO A 181 -26.76 8.48 12.77
N ASP A 182 -25.56 8.77 13.28
CA ASP A 182 -25.29 8.77 14.71
C ASP A 182 -25.26 10.20 15.28
N SER A 183 -25.18 10.29 16.60
CA SER A 183 -25.05 11.54 17.34
C SER A 183 -23.77 11.56 18.17
N ALA A 184 -23.02 12.64 18.01
CA ALA A 184 -21.83 12.96 18.76
C ALA A 184 -22.04 14.21 19.62
N ILE A 185 -21.08 14.49 20.50
CA ILE A 185 -20.98 15.79 21.17
C ILE A 185 -20.76 16.86 20.10
N GLY A 186 -21.40 18.02 20.19
CA GLY A 186 -21.12 19.11 19.24
C GLY A 186 -19.70 19.64 19.42
N ILE A 187 -19.43 20.24 20.59
CA ILE A 187 -18.10 20.77 20.95
C ILE A 187 -17.62 20.19 22.28
N LEU A 188 -16.44 19.59 22.28
CA LEU A 188 -15.73 19.14 23.47
C LEU A 188 -14.51 20.03 23.70
N SER A 189 -14.40 20.68 24.86
CA SER A 189 -13.22 21.52 25.13
C SER A 189 -12.81 21.57 26.59
N SER A 190 -11.51 21.70 26.87
CA SER A 190 -11.00 22.06 28.20
C SER A 190 -10.93 23.57 28.42
N GLY A 191 -11.02 24.37 27.36
CA GLY A 191 -11.04 25.83 27.40
C GLY A 191 -12.46 26.45 27.39
N LEU A 192 -12.50 27.77 27.20
CA LEU A 192 -13.77 28.52 27.07
C LEU A 192 -14.37 28.33 25.67
N ILE A 193 -15.68 28.09 25.62
CA ILE A 193 -16.46 28.07 24.38
C ILE A 193 -17.20 29.40 24.28
N LYS A 194 -16.75 30.28 23.39
CA LYS A 194 -17.35 31.59 23.13
C LYS A 194 -18.21 31.53 21.87
N THR A 195 -19.45 31.98 21.97
CA THR A 195 -20.34 32.14 20.82
C THR A 195 -20.79 33.59 20.73
N SER A 196 -20.90 34.13 19.51
CA SER A 196 -21.36 35.49 19.23
C SER A 196 -22.75 35.81 19.82
N ASN A 197 -23.58 34.79 20.08
CA ASN A 197 -24.93 34.95 20.64
C ASN A 197 -25.01 34.80 22.17
N GLY A 198 -24.02 35.31 22.91
CA GLY A 198 -24.18 35.59 24.36
C GLY A 198 -24.58 34.39 25.23
N GLY A 199 -24.14 33.18 24.88
CA GLY A 199 -24.48 31.94 25.60
C GLY A 199 -25.59 31.10 24.96
N ASN A 200 -26.32 31.65 23.97
CA ASN A 200 -27.25 30.87 23.17
C ASN A 200 -26.45 30.09 22.10
N LYS A 201 -26.13 28.85 22.42
CA LYS A 201 -25.32 27.95 21.59
C LYS A 201 -26.13 27.34 20.45
N ASN A 202 -27.11 28.06 19.90
CA ASN A 202 -28.03 27.58 18.85
C ASN A 202 -27.32 27.18 17.54
N GLY A 203 -26.10 27.66 17.31
CA GLY A 203 -25.26 27.19 16.20
C GLY A 203 -24.61 25.83 16.47
N VAL A 204 -24.62 25.32 17.70
CA VAL A 204 -24.00 24.05 18.08
C VAL A 204 -25.07 23.02 18.36
N GLN A 205 -25.05 21.94 17.60
CA GLN A 205 -25.98 20.83 17.66
C GLN A 205 -25.21 19.55 18.01
N GLY A 206 -25.83 18.62 18.73
CA GLY A 206 -25.21 17.37 19.18
C GLY A 206 -25.78 16.90 20.51
N VAL A 207 -25.32 15.74 20.99
CA VAL A 207 -25.81 15.11 22.22
C VAL A 207 -24.63 14.81 23.18
N PRO A 208 -24.35 15.68 24.17
CA PRO A 208 -24.84 17.05 24.33
C PRO A 208 -24.28 18.03 23.26
N PRO A 209 -24.89 19.21 23.08
CA PRO A 209 -24.37 20.22 22.16
C PRO A 209 -22.94 20.64 22.48
N TRP A 210 -22.56 20.67 23.76
CA TRP A 210 -21.19 20.90 24.18
C TRP A 210 -20.91 20.23 25.52
N LYS A 211 -19.62 19.95 25.76
CA LYS A 211 -19.12 19.44 27.03
C LYS A 211 -17.79 20.11 27.34
N GLN A 212 -17.65 20.64 28.55
CA GLN A 212 -16.34 21.01 29.07
C GLN A 212 -15.71 19.83 29.79
N ASP A 213 -14.47 19.51 29.43
CA ASP A 213 -13.76 18.35 29.96
C ASP A 213 -12.27 18.67 30.13
N SER A 214 -11.80 18.77 31.37
CA SER A 214 -10.41 19.12 31.69
C SER A 214 -9.40 18.03 31.32
N THR A 215 -9.87 16.82 30.97
CA THR A 215 -9.01 15.73 30.48
C THR A 215 -8.59 15.91 29.03
N VAL A 216 -9.16 16.88 28.30
CA VAL A 216 -8.75 17.26 26.94
C VAL A 216 -7.52 18.15 27.03
N VAL A 217 -6.34 17.57 26.86
CA VAL A 217 -5.07 18.31 26.83
C VAL A 217 -4.34 18.06 25.51
N ASP A 218 -3.37 18.90 25.18
CA ASP A 218 -2.67 18.84 23.88
C ASP A 218 -1.96 17.48 23.67
N SER A 219 -1.53 16.83 24.75
CA SER A 219 -0.96 15.48 24.70
C SER A 219 -1.96 14.39 24.27
N ASN A 220 -3.28 14.63 24.28
CA ASN A 220 -4.26 13.70 23.70
C ASN A 220 -4.19 13.66 22.17
N PHE A 221 -3.53 14.63 21.52
CA PHE A 221 -3.47 14.78 20.06
C PHE A 221 -2.09 14.42 19.48
N THR A 222 -1.29 13.65 20.20
CA THR A 222 0.05 13.26 19.73
C THR A 222 0.08 11.89 19.04
N THR A 223 -0.92 11.04 19.28
CA THR A 223 -0.98 9.66 18.77
C THR A 223 -2.38 9.29 18.31
N PHE A 224 -2.49 8.65 17.14
CA PHE A 224 -3.74 8.29 16.50
C PHE A 224 -3.64 6.89 15.89
N GLY A 225 -4.31 5.90 16.48
CA GLY A 225 -4.33 4.52 15.96
C GLY A 225 -2.95 3.85 15.77
N GLY A 226 -1.89 4.36 16.40
CA GLY A 226 -0.51 3.87 16.26
C GLY A 226 0.41 4.74 15.40
N ALA A 227 -0.09 5.82 14.80
CA ALA A 227 0.72 6.88 14.17
C ALA A 227 0.85 8.09 15.10
N THR A 228 2.01 8.75 15.09
CA THR A 228 2.18 10.03 15.79
C THR A 228 1.74 11.20 14.91
N TYR A 229 1.44 12.34 15.52
CA TYR A 229 1.16 13.59 14.79
C TYR A 229 2.27 13.90 13.78
N ASN A 230 3.55 13.76 14.17
CA ASN A 230 4.69 14.00 13.28
C ASN A 230 4.71 13.05 12.07
N GLN A 231 4.37 11.77 12.27
CA GLN A 231 4.28 10.81 11.18
C GLN A 231 3.14 11.19 10.20
N MET A 232 1.98 11.57 10.72
CA MET A 232 0.86 12.01 9.88
C MET A 232 1.16 13.33 9.16
N ALA A 233 1.75 14.30 9.86
CA ALA A 233 2.17 15.58 9.29
C ALA A 233 3.22 15.39 8.18
N SER A 234 4.16 14.45 8.35
CA SER A 234 5.15 14.10 7.32
C SER A 234 4.54 13.41 6.09
N ALA A 235 3.39 12.75 6.27
CA ALA A 235 2.66 12.09 5.19
C ALA A 235 1.61 13.00 4.54
N ALA A 236 1.40 14.21 5.05
CA ALA A 236 0.41 15.14 4.53
C ALA A 236 0.78 15.60 3.12
N THR A 237 -0.12 15.37 2.17
CA THR A 237 0.02 15.85 0.78
C THR A 237 -0.45 17.29 0.62
N ILE A 238 -1.26 17.79 1.57
CA ILE A 238 -1.77 19.17 1.60
C ILE A 238 -1.29 19.84 2.89
N THR A 239 -0.51 20.90 2.75
CA THR A 239 -0.07 21.76 3.85
C THR A 239 -0.55 23.18 3.59
N LEU A 240 -1.32 23.74 4.52
CA LEU A 240 -1.87 25.08 4.41
C LEU A 240 -1.20 26.00 5.46
N PRO A 241 -0.75 27.21 5.09
CA PRO A 241 -0.25 28.17 6.07
C PRO A 241 -1.37 28.63 7.03
N ALA A 242 -1.01 29.41 8.05
CA ALA A 242 -2.04 30.06 8.88
C ALA A 242 -2.86 31.03 8.03
N GLY A 243 -4.19 30.95 8.09
CA GLY A 243 -5.07 31.79 7.29
C GLY A 243 -6.55 31.42 7.40
N SER A 244 -7.38 32.16 6.67
CA SER A 244 -8.80 31.86 6.51
C SER A 244 -9.02 31.04 5.24
N TYR A 245 -9.71 29.91 5.37
CA TYR A 245 -10.00 29.01 4.26
C TYR A 245 -11.50 28.82 4.10
N SER A 246 -11.95 28.74 2.85
CA SER A 246 -13.33 28.40 2.49
C SER A 246 -13.31 27.20 1.54
N PRO A 247 -12.95 26.01 2.05
CA PRO A 247 -12.91 24.80 1.24
C PRO A 247 -14.31 24.44 0.73
N ALA A 248 -14.39 23.91 -0.48
CA ALA A 248 -15.62 23.46 -1.10
C ALA A 248 -15.31 22.32 -2.08
N PRO A 249 -16.23 21.35 -2.28
CA PRO A 249 -16.04 20.32 -3.28
C PRO A 249 -15.96 20.95 -4.68
N VAL A 250 -14.94 20.56 -5.45
CA VAL A 250 -14.73 21.00 -6.84
C VAL A 250 -14.63 19.79 -7.75
N VAL A 251 -15.45 19.78 -8.80
CA VAL A 251 -15.44 18.74 -9.83
C VAL A 251 -15.07 19.35 -11.18
N THR A 252 -14.19 18.67 -11.91
CA THR A 252 -13.84 19.00 -13.29
C THR A 252 -14.24 17.82 -14.17
N ASN A 253 -15.16 18.04 -15.13
CA ASN A 253 -15.70 16.99 -16.00
C ASN A 253 -16.33 15.79 -15.25
N GLY A 254 -16.96 16.05 -14.10
CA GLY A 254 -17.57 15.01 -13.27
C GLY A 254 -16.58 14.22 -12.41
N VAL A 255 -15.29 14.58 -12.40
CA VAL A 255 -14.26 13.94 -11.55
C VAL A 255 -13.78 14.93 -10.50
N CYS A 256 -13.50 14.44 -9.29
CA CYS A 256 -12.93 15.23 -8.21
C CYS A 256 -11.59 15.86 -8.64
N ASP A 257 -11.48 17.20 -8.56
CA ASP A 257 -10.24 17.90 -8.88
C ASP A 257 -9.24 17.80 -7.72
N VAL A 258 -8.37 16.79 -7.78
CA VAL A 258 -7.33 16.53 -6.78
C VAL A 258 -6.16 17.52 -6.83
N SER A 259 -6.10 18.41 -7.83
CA SER A 259 -5.06 19.44 -7.91
C SER A 259 -5.39 20.67 -7.06
N ASN A 260 -6.66 20.86 -6.71
CA ASN A 260 -7.12 21.95 -5.87
C ASN A 260 -6.98 21.60 -4.38
N THR A 261 -6.09 22.29 -3.68
CA THR A 261 -5.82 22.08 -2.23
C THR A 261 -6.98 22.44 -1.31
N LEU A 262 -8.00 23.15 -1.81
CA LEU A 262 -9.22 23.50 -1.07
C LEU A 262 -10.42 22.62 -1.45
N ASN A 263 -10.21 21.61 -2.29
CA ASN A 263 -11.21 20.60 -2.60
C ASN A 263 -11.23 19.52 -1.52
N TRP A 264 -11.88 19.81 -0.39
CA TRP A 264 -11.95 18.89 0.77
C TRP A 264 -13.17 17.95 0.71
N GLY A 265 -13.77 17.75 -0.46
CA GLY A 265 -14.77 16.70 -0.62
C GLY A 265 -14.16 15.32 -0.43
N ASP A 266 -14.99 14.34 -0.03
CA ASP A 266 -14.56 12.96 0.28
C ASP A 266 -13.92 12.22 -0.92
N GLY A 267 -14.02 12.77 -2.14
CA GLY A 267 -13.54 12.09 -3.34
C GLY A 267 -14.28 10.78 -3.64
N ASP A 268 -15.27 10.42 -2.82
CA ASP A 268 -15.96 9.12 -2.81
C ASP A 268 -17.13 9.06 -3.83
N HIS A 269 -17.41 10.17 -4.52
CA HIS A 269 -18.44 10.23 -5.57
C HIS A 269 -17.88 10.79 -6.87
N THR A 270 -17.39 9.87 -7.70
CA THR A 270 -17.40 9.96 -9.16
C THR A 270 -18.68 9.35 -9.71
#